data_AF-A0A821SH39-F1
#
_entry.id   AF-A0A821SH39-F1
#
_cell.length_a   1.000
_cell.length_b   1.000
_cell.length_c   1.000
_cell.angle_alpha   90.00
_cell.angle_beta   90.00
_cell.angle_gamma   90.00
#
_symmetry.space_group_name_H-M   'P 1'
#
loop_
_entity.id
_entity.type
_entity.pdbx_description
1 polymer ?
#
loop_
_entity_poly.entity_id
_entity_poly.type
_entity_poly.pdbx_seq_one_letter_code
_entity_poly.pdbx_strand_id
1 'polypeptide(L)'
;QAAELEQQLEEYKTNQQEHVTRMTELGTQRDESTNENTKLDERITELNLQKNMMLITLTEKQLRAKYYEQVKEGKYIKVHQTPDALNASRENQISRLRHFETILYGLSERCPQFRRQFVQIQDMLRKRLADQIARPTSSQ
;
A
#
# COMPACT_ATOMS: atom_id res chain seq x y z
N GLN A 1 34.21 -33.25 67.29
CA GLN A 1 34.82 -33.43 65.96
C GLN A 1 33.97 -34.34 65.06
N ALA A 2 33.79 -35.64 65.34
CA ALA A 2 32.96 -36.51 64.45
C ALA A 2 31.48 -36.09 64.36
N ALA A 3 30.81 -35.85 65.49
CA ALA A 3 29.40 -35.42 65.49
C ALA A 3 29.16 -34.02 64.87
N GLU A 4 30.15 -33.14 64.97
CA GLU A 4 30.10 -31.78 64.41
C GLU A 4 30.27 -31.82 62.87
N LEU A 5 31.12 -32.71 62.37
CA LEU A 5 31.24 -33.02 60.95
C LEU A 5 29.98 -33.68 60.40
N GLU A 6 29.35 -34.60 61.14
CA GLU A 6 28.07 -35.22 60.75
C GLU A 6 26.95 -34.18 60.65
N GLN A 7 26.86 -33.25 61.60
CA GLN A 7 25.88 -32.16 61.56
C GLN A 7 26.08 -31.24 60.36
N GLN A 8 27.32 -30.85 60.06
CA GLN A 8 27.65 -30.04 58.88
C GLN A 8 27.34 -30.77 57.56
N LEU A 9 27.58 -32.08 57.51
CA LEU A 9 27.26 -32.91 56.34
C LEU A 9 25.76 -32.96 56.08
N GLU A 10 24.96 -33.06 57.12
CA GLU A 10 23.51 -33.11 56.99
C GLU A 10 22.94 -31.74 56.58
N GLU A 11 23.44 -30.66 57.17
CA GLU A 11 23.08 -29.29 56.76
C GLU A 11 23.46 -29.02 55.29
N TYR A 12 24.63 -29.50 54.85
CA TYR A 12 25.03 -29.39 53.45
C TYR A 12 24.10 -30.16 52.51
N LYS A 13 23.67 -31.38 52.88
CA LYS A 13 22.71 -32.15 52.07
C LYS A 13 21.35 -31.47 52.00
N THR A 14 20.85 -30.93 53.11
CA THR A 14 19.58 -30.20 53.13
C THR A 14 19.66 -28.97 52.22
N ASN A 15 20.71 -28.16 52.36
CA ASN A 15 20.93 -26.99 51.51
C ASN A 15 21.06 -27.37 50.02
N GLN A 16 21.76 -28.47 49.72
CA GLN A 16 21.87 -28.97 48.35
C GLN A 16 20.50 -29.37 47.78
N GLN A 17 19.67 -30.05 48.57
CA GLN A 17 18.33 -30.48 48.16
C GLN A 17 17.38 -29.30 47.95
N GLU A 18 17.46 -28.27 48.80
CA GLU A 18 16.71 -27.02 48.62
C GLU A 18 17.14 -26.29 47.34
N HIS A 19 18.45 -26.21 47.06
CA HIS A 19 18.96 -25.62 45.83
C HIS A 19 18.49 -26.37 44.57
N VAL A 20 18.48 -27.70 44.59
CA VAL A 20 17.98 -28.52 43.47
C VAL A 20 16.48 -28.30 43.25
N THR A 21 15.69 -28.26 44.32
CA THR A 21 14.25 -27.97 44.26
C THR A 21 14.01 -26.61 43.64
N ARG A 22 14.70 -25.56 44.13
CA ARG A 22 14.56 -24.20 43.61
C ARG A 22 14.98 -24.07 42.15
N MET A 23 16.05 -24.76 41.74
CA MET A 23 16.48 -24.77 40.34
C MET A 23 15.45 -25.45 39.43
N THR A 24 14.78 -26.48 39.93
CA THR A 24 13.71 -27.17 39.19
C THR A 24 12.49 -26.27 39.03
N GLU A 25 12.06 -25.60 40.11
CA GLU A 25 10.94 -24.65 40.09
C GLU A 25 11.20 -23.46 39.15
N LEU A 26 12.41 -22.90 39.18
CA LEU A 26 12.82 -21.82 38.26
C LEU A 26 12.86 -22.32 36.81
N GLY A 27 13.27 -23.58 36.59
CA GLY A 27 13.22 -24.23 35.28
C GLY A 27 11.78 -24.29 34.74
N THR A 28 10.85 -24.80 35.56
CA THR A 28 9.44 -24.88 35.16
C THR A 28 8.81 -23.50 34.91
N GLN A 29 9.09 -22.51 35.75
CA GLN A 29 8.60 -21.14 35.56
C GLN A 29 9.13 -20.51 34.27
N ARG A 30 10.39 -20.80 33.92
CA ARG A 30 10.99 -20.32 32.67
C ARG A 30 10.30 -20.94 31.46
N ASP A 31 10.01 -22.23 31.50
CA ASP A 31 9.34 -22.93 30.41
C ASP A 31 7.91 -22.43 30.23
N GLU A 32 7.18 -22.21 31.33
CA GLU A 32 5.85 -21.59 31.32
C GLU A 32 5.87 -20.19 30.70
N SER A 33 6.79 -19.32 31.15
CA SER A 33 6.93 -17.96 30.61
C SER A 33 7.30 -17.96 29.13
N THR A 34 8.15 -18.89 28.70
CA THR A 34 8.54 -19.03 27.28
C THR A 34 7.34 -19.44 26.42
N ASN A 35 6.51 -20.36 26.93
CA ASN A 35 5.29 -20.78 26.25
C ASN A 35 4.26 -19.64 26.15
N GLU A 36 4.08 -18.87 27.22
CA GLU A 36 3.20 -17.68 27.21
C GLU A 36 3.66 -16.63 26.21
N ASN A 37 4.96 -16.31 26.19
CA ASN A 37 5.53 -15.38 25.21
C ASN A 37 5.29 -15.86 23.78
N THR A 38 5.48 -17.14 23.50
CA THR A 38 5.22 -17.72 22.18
C THR A 38 3.76 -17.52 21.75
N LYS A 39 2.81 -17.79 22.65
CA LYS A 39 1.38 -17.57 22.40
C LYS A 39 1.04 -16.10 22.16
N LEU A 40 1.69 -15.18 22.89
CA LEU A 40 1.51 -13.74 22.69
C LEU A 40 2.04 -13.30 21.33
N ASP A 41 3.19 -13.81 20.89
CA ASP A 41 3.76 -13.51 19.57
C ASP A 41 2.86 -13.99 18.42
N GLU A 42 2.29 -15.21 18.55
CA GLU A 42 1.29 -15.72 17.62
C GLU A 42 0.06 -14.82 17.58
N ARG A 43 -0.43 -14.37 18.75
CA ARG A 43 -1.60 -13.50 18.84
C ARG A 43 -1.34 -12.11 18.24
N ILE A 44 -0.15 -11.54 18.46
CA ILE A 44 0.26 -10.27 17.86
C ILE A 44 0.27 -10.38 16.33
N THR A 45 0.78 -11.50 15.81
CA THR A 45 0.83 -11.77 14.37
C THR A 45 -0.58 -11.85 13.78
N GLU A 46 -1.50 -12.57 14.44
CA GLU A 46 -2.89 -12.67 14.02
C GLU A 46 -3.61 -11.31 14.02
N LEU A 47 -3.44 -10.52 15.10
CA LEU A 47 -4.04 -9.17 15.20
C LEU A 47 -3.51 -8.23 14.12
N ASN A 48 -2.22 -8.31 13.79
CA ASN A 48 -1.64 -7.52 12.70
C ASN A 48 -2.23 -7.90 11.34
N LEU A 49 -2.47 -9.19 11.08
CA LEU A 49 -3.14 -9.64 9.86
C LEU A 49 -4.57 -9.10 9.77
N GLN A 50 -5.35 -9.21 10.85
CA GLN A 50 -6.72 -8.69 10.91
C GLN A 50 -6.76 -7.17 10.70
N LYS A 51 -5.85 -6.42 11.33
CA LYS A 51 -5.70 -4.98 11.14
C LYS A 51 -5.42 -4.63 9.67
N ASN A 52 -4.50 -5.34 9.03
CA ASN A 52 -4.16 -5.10 7.62
C ASN A 52 -5.34 -5.37 6.69
N MET A 53 -6.09 -6.45 6.90
CA MET A 53 -7.30 -6.74 6.13
C MET A 53 -8.36 -5.65 6.29
N MET A 54 -8.55 -5.16 7.52
CA MET A 54 -9.50 -4.09 7.81
C MET A 54 -9.08 -2.77 7.15
N LEU A 55 -7.78 -2.44 7.19
CA LEU A 55 -7.24 -1.25 6.52
C LEU A 55 -7.45 -1.32 5.01
N ILE A 56 -7.14 -2.45 4.36
CA ILE A 56 -7.39 -2.65 2.93
C ILE A 56 -8.87 -2.42 2.60
N THR A 57 -9.77 -3.04 3.36
CA THR A 57 -11.22 -2.90 3.16
C THR A 57 -11.67 -1.45 3.31
N LEU A 58 -11.15 -0.72 4.30
CA LEU A 58 -11.46 0.69 4.51
C LEU A 58 -10.94 1.56 3.36
N THR A 59 -9.70 1.32 2.90
CA THR A 59 -9.12 2.03 1.75
C THR A 59 -9.93 1.79 0.48
N GLU A 60 -10.35 0.56 0.21
CA GLU A 60 -11.21 0.24 -0.93
C GLU A 60 -12.57 0.94 -0.83
N LYS A 61 -13.18 0.97 0.37
CA LYS A 61 -14.44 1.69 0.59
C LYS A 61 -14.28 3.19 0.37
N GLN A 62 -13.18 3.79 0.86
CA GLN A 62 -12.88 5.20 0.66
C GLN A 62 -12.66 5.53 -0.82
N LEU A 63 -11.90 4.69 -1.55
CA LEU A 63 -11.71 4.84 -2.99
C LEU A 63 -13.04 4.72 -3.75
N ARG A 64 -13.88 3.74 -3.39
CA ARG A 64 -15.21 3.60 -3.98
C ARG A 64 -16.06 4.84 -3.73
N ALA A 65 -16.14 5.33 -2.50
CA ALA A 65 -16.88 6.54 -2.16
C ALA A 65 -16.37 7.79 -2.89
N LYS A 66 -15.08 7.86 -3.19
CA LYS A 66 -14.49 8.98 -3.92
C LYS A 66 -14.89 9.01 -5.40
N TYR A 67 -15.06 7.85 -6.05
CA TYR A 67 -15.25 7.78 -7.50
C TYR A 67 -16.63 7.28 -7.92
N TYR A 68 -17.38 6.66 -7.02
CA TYR A 68 -18.65 6.01 -7.29
C TYR A 68 -19.71 6.39 -6.26
N GLU A 69 -20.92 6.65 -6.74
CA GLU A 69 -22.11 6.88 -5.93
C GLU A 69 -23.07 5.70 -6.10
N GLN A 70 -23.63 5.24 -4.99
CA GLN A 70 -24.61 4.16 -5.01
C GLN A 70 -26.01 4.74 -5.28
N VAL A 71 -26.59 4.39 -6.41
CA VAL A 71 -27.93 4.87 -6.81
C VAL A 71 -29.05 3.94 -6.36
N LYS A 72 -28.77 2.64 -6.25
CA LYS A 72 -29.67 1.60 -5.71
C LYS A 72 -28.83 0.46 -5.11
N GLU A 73 -29.46 -0.43 -4.37
CA GLU A 73 -28.77 -1.62 -3.85
C GLU A 73 -28.05 -2.39 -4.98
N GLY A 74 -26.75 -2.61 -4.81
CA GLY A 74 -25.89 -3.25 -5.82
C GLY A 74 -25.59 -2.44 -7.10
N LYS A 75 -26.14 -1.23 -7.29
CA LYS A 75 -25.90 -0.39 -8.47
C LYS A 75 -25.13 0.87 -8.14
N TYR A 76 -23.98 1.03 -8.79
CA TYR A 76 -23.08 2.17 -8.63
C TYR A 76 -22.93 2.94 -9.94
N ILE A 77 -22.92 4.26 -9.85
CA ILE A 77 -22.58 5.17 -10.96
C ILE A 77 -21.23 5.80 -10.68
N LYS A 78 -20.43 5.99 -11.72
CA LYS A 78 -19.13 6.68 -11.61
C LYS A 78 -19.37 8.18 -11.59
N VAL A 79 -19.11 8.83 -10.46
CA VAL A 79 -19.28 10.28 -10.26
C VAL A 79 -18.02 11.07 -10.60
N HIS A 80 -16.84 10.49 -10.32
CA HIS A 80 -15.56 11.11 -10.64
C HIS A 80 -14.69 10.18 -11.49
N GLN A 81 -13.90 10.76 -12.39
CA GLN A 81 -12.89 10.00 -13.13
C GLN A 81 -11.73 9.64 -12.19
N THR A 82 -11.34 8.37 -12.22
CA THR A 82 -10.11 7.92 -11.55
C THR A 82 -8.90 8.60 -12.21
N PRO A 83 -7.81 8.83 -11.48
CA PRO A 83 -6.58 9.39 -12.04
C PRO A 83 -6.11 8.62 -13.29
N ASP A 84 -6.20 7.30 -13.27
CA ASP A 84 -5.85 6.44 -14.41
C ASP A 84 -6.76 6.70 -15.62
N ALA A 85 -8.06 6.90 -15.40
CA ALA A 85 -8.99 7.22 -16.48
C ALA A 85 -8.73 8.63 -17.05
N LEU A 86 -8.36 9.59 -16.20
CA LEU A 86 -7.95 10.94 -16.62
C LEU A 86 -6.67 10.87 -17.46
N ASN A 87 -5.69 10.09 -17.03
CA ASN A 87 -4.43 9.88 -17.76
C ASN A 87 -4.67 9.21 -19.12
N ALA A 88 -5.44 8.12 -19.17
CA ALA A 88 -5.78 7.45 -20.42
C ALA A 88 -6.56 8.36 -21.39
N SER A 89 -7.48 9.19 -20.86
CA SER A 89 -8.20 10.20 -21.65
C SER A 89 -7.23 11.25 -22.21
N ARG A 90 -6.30 11.73 -21.39
CA ARG A 90 -5.27 12.71 -21.79
C ARG A 90 -4.33 12.16 -22.86
N GLU A 91 -3.85 10.92 -22.71
CA GLU A 91 -3.02 10.25 -23.70
C GLU A 91 -3.74 10.09 -25.05
N ASN A 92 -5.02 9.72 -25.02
CA ASN A 92 -5.85 9.67 -26.22
C ASN A 92 -5.99 11.03 -26.91
N GLN A 93 -6.17 12.11 -26.13
CA GLN A 93 -6.23 13.47 -26.69
C GLN A 93 -4.89 13.87 -27.33
N ILE A 94 -3.77 13.61 -26.66
CA ILE A 94 -2.42 13.85 -27.18
C ILE A 94 -2.19 13.08 -28.49
N SER A 95 -2.59 11.81 -28.53
CA SER A 95 -2.48 10.96 -29.74
C SER A 95 -3.27 11.54 -30.91
N ARG A 96 -4.53 11.95 -30.68
CA ARG A 96 -5.38 12.59 -31.70
C ARG A 96 -4.78 13.90 -32.21
N LEU A 97 -4.22 14.73 -31.33
CA LEU A 97 -3.58 15.99 -31.72
C LEU A 97 -2.36 15.76 -32.63
N ARG A 98 -1.50 14.79 -32.29
CA ARG A 98 -0.35 14.41 -33.14
C ARG A 98 -0.80 13.87 -34.51
N HIS A 99 -1.89 13.09 -34.52
CA HIS A 99 -2.45 12.59 -35.77
C HIS A 99 -2.96 13.72 -36.66
N PHE A 100 -3.68 14.70 -36.09
CA PHE A 100 -4.12 15.88 -36.85
C PHE A 100 -2.94 16.71 -37.39
N GLU A 101 -1.87 16.88 -36.61
CA GLU A 101 -0.67 17.58 -37.06
C GLU A 101 -0.07 16.90 -38.31
N THR A 102 -0.06 15.56 -38.32
CA THR A 102 0.45 14.75 -39.44
C THR A 102 -0.44 14.91 -40.68
N ILE A 103 -1.77 14.88 -40.52
CA ILE A 103 -2.71 15.10 -41.62
C ILE A 103 -2.52 16.49 -42.22
N LEU A 104 -2.45 17.53 -41.38
CA LEU A 104 -2.27 18.91 -41.83
C LEU A 104 -0.95 19.12 -42.56
N TYR A 105 0.12 18.47 -42.10
CA TYR A 105 1.40 18.46 -42.82
C TYR A 105 1.21 17.88 -44.22
N GLY A 106 0.60 16.70 -44.35
CA GLY A 106 0.34 16.06 -45.64
C GLY A 106 -0.57 16.88 -46.56
N LEU A 107 -1.58 17.57 -46.01
CA LEU A 107 -2.46 18.47 -46.77
C LEU A 107 -1.72 19.73 -47.23
N SER A 108 -0.79 20.25 -46.42
CA SER A 108 0.00 21.43 -46.78
C SER A 108 0.93 21.18 -47.97
N GLU A 109 1.43 19.96 -48.12
CA GLU A 109 2.24 19.52 -49.25
C GLU A 109 1.39 19.30 -50.52
N ARG A 110 0.17 18.75 -50.37
CA ARG A 110 -0.73 18.46 -51.50
C ARG A 110 -1.50 19.67 -52.01
N CYS A 111 -1.73 20.67 -51.16
CA CYS A 111 -2.53 21.85 -51.48
C CYS A 111 -1.77 23.15 -51.12
N PRO A 112 -0.75 23.53 -51.90
CA PRO A 112 0.12 24.68 -51.61
C PRO A 112 -0.63 26.00 -51.49
N GLN A 113 -1.74 26.16 -52.23
CA GLN A 113 -2.61 27.33 -52.20
C GLN A 113 -3.23 27.59 -50.82
N PHE A 114 -3.32 26.56 -49.98
CA PHE A 114 -3.83 26.65 -48.61
C PHE A 114 -2.74 26.49 -47.53
N ARG A 115 -1.46 26.45 -47.92
CA ARG A 115 -0.32 26.18 -47.03
C ARG A 115 -0.28 27.14 -45.84
N ARG A 116 -0.56 28.44 -46.05
CA ARG A 116 -0.61 29.42 -44.95
C ARG A 116 -1.69 29.07 -43.91
N GLN A 117 -2.90 28.68 -44.33
CA GLN A 117 -3.94 28.30 -43.37
C GLN A 117 -3.56 27.02 -42.63
N PHE A 118 -2.98 26.02 -43.30
CA PHE A 118 -2.57 24.78 -42.64
C PHE A 118 -1.45 24.97 -41.62
N VAL A 119 -0.45 25.82 -41.92
CA VAL A 119 0.62 26.18 -40.98
C VAL A 119 0.06 26.88 -39.74
N GLN A 120 -0.87 27.83 -39.93
CA GLN A 120 -1.54 28.50 -38.81
C GLN A 120 -2.30 27.52 -37.91
N ILE A 121 -3.01 26.55 -38.50
CA ILE A 121 -3.73 25.52 -37.74
C ILE A 121 -2.73 24.60 -37.01
N GLN A 122 -1.62 24.21 -37.64
CA GLN A 122 -0.56 23.43 -36.99
C GLN A 122 0.02 24.15 -35.77
N ASP A 123 0.34 25.44 -35.88
CA ASP A 123 0.88 26.21 -34.76
C ASP A 123 -0.12 26.33 -33.61
N MET A 124 -1.42 26.48 -33.91
CA MET A 124 -2.47 26.43 -32.91
C MET A 124 -2.57 25.07 -32.23
N LEU A 125 -2.46 23.98 -32.98
CA LEU A 125 -2.49 22.61 -32.42
C LEU A 125 -1.27 22.33 -31.56
N ARG A 126 -0.08 22.78 -31.97
CA ARG A 126 1.16 22.65 -31.17
C ARG A 126 1.07 23.39 -29.85
N LYS A 127 0.55 24.62 -29.86
CA LYS A 127 0.29 25.38 -28.62
C LYS A 127 -0.67 24.62 -27.69
N ARG A 128 -1.80 24.13 -28.24
CA ARG A 128 -2.75 23.32 -27.44
C ARG A 128 -2.14 22.02 -26.93
N LEU A 129 -1.30 21.36 -27.71
CA LEU A 129 -0.61 20.13 -27.31
C LEU A 129 0.39 20.42 -26.18
N ALA A 130 1.17 21.50 -26.29
CA ALA A 130 2.08 21.94 -25.24
C ALA A 130 1.33 22.25 -23.94
N ASP A 131 0.20 22.96 -24.02
CA ASP A 131 -0.67 23.24 -22.86
C ASP A 131 -1.23 21.95 -22.24
N GLN A 132 -1.65 20.99 -23.06
CA GLN A 132 -2.14 19.70 -22.58
C GLN A 132 -1.06 18.83 -21.94
N ILE A 133 0.20 18.96 -22.37
CA ILE A 133 1.36 18.25 -21.78
C ILE A 133 1.83 18.94 -20.50
N ALA A 134 1.73 20.26 -20.42
CA ALA A 134 2.17 21.03 -19.26
C ALA A 134 1.19 21.00 -18.07
N ARG A 135 -0.12 20.82 -18.30
CA ARG A 135 -1.12 20.79 -17.21
C ARG A 135 -1.02 19.50 -16.38
N PRO A 136 -0.78 19.56 -15.06
CA PRO A 136 -0.95 18.40 -14.20
C PRO A 136 -2.42 17.98 -14.20
N THR A 137 -2.68 16.68 -14.10
CA THR A 137 -4.03 16.13 -13.86
C THR A 137 -4.44 16.43 -12.42
N SER A 138 -4.65 17.71 -12.10
CA SER A 138 -5.20 18.10 -10.80
C SER A 138 -6.65 17.65 -10.76
N SER A 139 -6.93 16.67 -9.91
CA SER A 139 -8.29 16.25 -9.57
C SER A 139 -8.99 17.43 -8.88
N GLN A 140 -10.03 17.98 -9.50
CA GLN A 140 -11.07 18.72 -8.77
C GLN A 140 -12.04 17.71 -8.16
#